data_AF-A0AAV8H3E6-F1
#
_entry.id   AF-A0AAV8H3E6-F1
#
_cell.length_a   1.000
_cell.length_b   1.000
_cell.length_c   1.000
_cell.angle_alpha   90.00
_cell.angle_beta   90.00
_cell.angle_gamma   90.00
#
_symmetry.space_group_name_H-M   'P 1'
#
loop_
_entity.id
_entity.type
_entity.pdbx_description
1 polymer ?
#
loop_
_entity_poly.entity_id
_entity_poly.type
_entity_poly.pdbx_seq_one_letter_code
_entity_poly.pdbx_strand_id
1 'polypeptide(L)'
;MNNKELVKELDDINSLTLERIDDLAKSFLKSFKENSLEENGWKISEGFHAYKVSKILLNAYSRVTAKIRPILCVNCVHPGHVNTGFGCHTGPLTVDEGADAVVTLALADGDPTGLFYERSELSTF
;
A
#
# COMPACT_ATOMS: atom_id res chain seq x y z
N MET A 1 9.65 -5.56 5.44
CA MET A 1 10.49 -4.78 6.37
C MET A 1 11.16 -5.73 7.34
N ASN A 2 12.33 -5.39 7.89
CA ASN A 2 13.02 -6.23 8.87
C ASN A 2 12.52 -6.05 10.32
N ASN A 3 11.85 -4.93 10.62
CA ASN A 3 11.29 -4.67 11.95
C ASN A 3 9.91 -5.33 12.11
N LYS A 4 9.85 -6.39 12.92
CA LYS A 4 8.61 -7.15 13.19
C LYS A 4 7.57 -6.37 14.00
N GLU A 5 8.00 -5.45 14.88
CA GLU A 5 7.06 -4.63 15.67
C GLU A 5 6.38 -3.59 14.79
N LEU A 6 7.11 -2.94 13.88
CA LEU A 6 6.50 -2.02 12.90
C LEU A 6 5.53 -2.75 11.96
N VAL A 7 5.88 -3.96 11.52
CA VAL A 7 4.96 -4.78 10.71
C VAL A 7 3.69 -5.09 11.51
N LYS A 8 3.83 -5.54 12.75
CA LYS A 8 2.70 -5.84 13.64
C LYS A 8 1.81 -4.62 13.91
N GLU A 9 2.41 -3.45 14.11
CA GLU A 9 1.69 -2.18 14.28
C GLU A 9 0.89 -1.82 13.02
N LEU A 10 1.49 -1.95 11.84
CA LEU A 10 0.83 -1.69 10.55
C LEU A 10 -0.28 -2.72 10.24
N ASP A 11 -0.15 -3.94 10.76
CA ASP A 11 -1.13 -5.00 10.58
C ASP A 11 -2.34 -4.88 11.52
N ASP A 12 -2.17 -4.27 12.68
CA ASP A 12 -3.22 -4.07 13.67
C ASP A 12 -4.13 -2.88 13.34
N ILE A 13 -5.04 -3.07 12.37
CA ILE A 13 -6.07 -2.06 12.02
C ILE A 13 -6.93 -1.65 13.22
N ASN A 14 -7.01 -2.48 14.27
CA ASN A 14 -7.88 -2.15 15.39
C ASN A 14 -7.33 -1.02 16.25
N SER A 15 -6.01 -0.91 16.34
CA SER A 15 -5.33 0.17 17.07
C SER A 15 -4.84 1.29 16.15
N LEU A 16 -4.64 1.02 14.85
CA LEU A 16 -4.07 2.00 13.92
C LEU A 16 -5.04 3.15 13.60
N THR A 17 -4.50 4.38 13.57
CA THR A 17 -5.23 5.61 13.22
C THR A 17 -4.59 6.34 12.04
N LEU A 18 -5.34 7.23 11.38
CA LEU A 18 -4.81 8.04 10.28
C LEU A 18 -3.67 8.97 10.74
N GLU A 19 -3.78 9.55 11.93
CA GLU A 19 -2.72 10.37 12.53
C GLU A 19 -1.47 9.54 12.79
N ARG A 20 -1.63 8.30 13.28
CA ARG A 20 -0.49 7.41 13.52
C ARG A 20 0.22 7.04 12.21
N ILE A 21 -0.52 6.82 11.12
CA ILE A 21 0.05 6.57 9.80
C ILE A 21 0.86 7.78 9.31
N ASP A 22 0.39 9.00 9.54
CA ASP A 22 1.12 10.23 9.22
C ASP A 22 2.41 10.38 10.06
N ASP A 23 2.35 10.04 11.35
CA ASP A 23 3.54 9.99 12.21
C ASP A 23 4.57 8.95 11.75
N LEU A 24 4.10 7.78 11.30
CA LEU A 24 4.96 6.75 10.71
C LEU A 24 5.61 7.26 9.40
N ALA A 25 4.86 7.97 8.56
CA ALA A 25 5.40 8.60 7.35
C ALA A 25 6.50 9.63 7.68
N LYS A 26 6.26 10.50 8.66
CA LYS A 26 7.24 11.49 9.15
C LYS A 26 8.49 10.80 9.73
N SER A 27 8.30 9.73 10.50
CA SER A 27 9.39 8.92 11.06
C SER A 27 10.27 8.31 9.97
N PHE A 28 9.65 7.75 8.93
CA PHE A 28 10.37 7.26 7.76
C PHE A 28 11.16 8.38 7.07
N LEU A 29 10.54 9.53 6.80
CA LEU A 29 11.20 10.66 6.14
C LEU A 29 12.39 11.20 6.94
N LYS A 30 12.25 11.27 8.28
CA LYS A 30 13.35 11.63 9.18
C LYS A 30 14.49 10.62 9.06
N SER A 31 14.18 9.33 9.18
CA SER A 31 15.18 8.25 9.08
C SER A 31 15.88 8.24 7.72
N PHE A 32 15.14 8.54 6.64
CA PHE A 32 15.68 8.65 5.30
C PHE A 32 16.69 9.81 5.19
N LYS A 33 16.33 10.99 5.73
CA LYS A 33 17.19 12.19 5.73
C LYS A 33 18.47 12.00 6.56
N GLU A 34 18.36 11.27 7.66
CA GLU A 34 19.46 11.01 8.59
C GLU A 34 20.31 9.78 8.18
N ASN A 35 20.00 9.15 7.05
CA ASN A 35 20.63 7.90 6.59
C ASN A 35 20.60 6.78 7.66
N SER A 36 19.48 6.70 8.40
CA SER A 36 19.29 5.82 9.55
C SER A 36 18.10 4.85 9.38
N LEU A 37 17.81 4.45 8.13
CA LEU A 37 16.67 3.59 7.81
C LEU A 37 16.77 2.22 8.47
N GLU A 38 17.96 1.62 8.51
CA GLU A 38 18.14 0.28 9.06
C GLU A 38 18.02 0.29 10.58
N GLU A 39 18.68 1.24 11.24
CA GLU A 39 18.64 1.41 12.69
C GLU A 39 17.20 1.66 13.19
N ASN A 40 16.41 2.41 12.42
CA ASN A 40 15.03 2.73 12.74
C ASN A 40 14.00 1.71 12.19
N GLY A 41 14.47 0.58 11.63
CA GLY A 41 13.59 -0.54 11.24
C GLY A 41 12.87 -0.40 9.89
N TRP A 42 13.23 0.60 9.09
CA TRP A 42 12.71 0.87 7.75
C TRP A 42 13.45 0.12 6.64
N LYS A 43 14.36 -0.81 6.97
CA LYS A 43 15.09 -1.58 5.97
C LYS A 43 14.13 -2.53 5.23
N ILE A 44 14.19 -2.43 3.90
CA ILE A 44 13.45 -3.26 2.95
C ILE A 44 14.49 -4.04 2.14
N SER A 45 14.16 -5.27 1.77
CA SER A 45 15.07 -6.26 1.17
C SER A 45 15.83 -5.76 -0.06
N GLU A 46 15.20 -4.88 -0.85
CA GLU A 46 15.74 -4.33 -2.09
C GLU A 46 15.23 -2.89 -2.24
N GLY A 47 15.92 -2.08 -3.06
CA GLY A 47 15.75 -0.63 -3.18
C GLY A 47 14.32 -0.09 -3.45
N PHE A 48 14.23 1.18 -3.86
CA PHE A 48 12.96 1.90 -3.94
C PHE A 48 12.26 2.06 -2.57
N HIS A 49 13.03 2.26 -1.50
CA HIS A 49 12.52 2.35 -0.13
C HIS A 49 11.33 3.31 0.01
N ALA A 50 11.44 4.53 -0.52
CA ALA A 50 10.37 5.53 -0.44
C ALA A 50 9.09 5.07 -1.16
N TYR A 51 9.20 4.41 -2.32
CA TYR A 51 8.06 3.87 -3.04
C TYR A 51 7.41 2.72 -2.27
N LYS A 52 8.20 1.77 -1.76
CA LYS A 52 7.68 0.62 -1.02
C LYS A 52 7.01 1.05 0.29
N VAL A 53 7.63 1.96 1.05
CA VAL A 53 7.02 2.51 2.27
C VAL A 53 5.76 3.30 1.94
N SER A 54 5.72 4.11 0.88
CA SER A 54 4.50 4.83 0.53
C SER A 54 3.33 3.90 0.18
N LYS A 55 3.58 2.77 -0.47
CA LYS A 55 2.56 1.75 -0.75
C LYS A 55 2.12 0.98 0.50
N ILE A 56 3.04 0.66 1.40
CA ILE A 56 2.71 0.06 2.71
C ILE A 56 1.78 1.00 3.50
N LEU A 57 2.13 2.28 3.60
CA LEU A 57 1.32 3.27 4.32
C LEU A 57 -0.01 3.56 3.63
N LEU A 58 -0.05 3.55 2.29
CA LEU A 58 -1.31 3.67 1.52
C LEU A 58 -2.25 2.49 1.79
N ASN A 59 -1.72 1.27 1.86
CA ASN A 59 -2.49 0.08 2.19
C ASN A 59 -3.08 0.18 3.60
N ALA A 60 -2.26 0.57 4.59
CA ALA A 60 -2.72 0.81 5.95
C ALA A 60 -3.79 1.92 6.03
N TYR A 61 -3.57 3.03 5.31
CA TYR A 61 -4.51 4.14 5.22
C TYR A 61 -5.86 3.70 4.66
N SER A 62 -5.85 2.90 3.60
CA SER A 62 -7.07 2.40 2.94
C SER A 62 -7.85 1.47 3.86
N ARG A 63 -7.17 0.58 4.60
CA ARG A 63 -7.76 -0.29 5.63
C ARG A 63 -8.44 0.49 6.75
N VAL A 64 -7.74 1.50 7.31
CA VAL A 64 -8.32 2.36 8.35
C VAL A 64 -9.49 3.16 7.80
N THR A 65 -9.38 3.68 6.58
CA THR A 65 -10.46 4.45 5.93
C THR A 65 -11.71 3.60 5.70
N ALA A 66 -11.56 2.37 5.20
CA ALA A 66 -12.66 1.42 5.04
C ALA A 66 -13.41 1.20 6.36
N LYS A 67 -12.67 1.04 7.47
CA LYS A 67 -13.23 0.84 8.81
C LYS A 67 -14.00 2.06 9.32
N ILE A 68 -13.43 3.26 9.22
CA ILE A 68 -14.04 4.48 9.79
C ILE A 68 -15.13 5.06 8.88
N ARG A 69 -15.18 4.66 7.60
CA ARG A 69 -16.16 5.11 6.61
C ARG A 69 -16.87 3.91 5.95
N PRO A 70 -17.70 3.16 6.70
CA PRO A 70 -18.33 1.93 6.20
C PRO A 70 -19.32 2.15 5.04
N ILE A 71 -19.71 3.39 4.76
CA ILE A 71 -20.53 3.73 3.59
C ILE A 71 -19.73 3.74 2.28
N LEU A 72 -18.40 3.70 2.34
CA LEU A 72 -17.51 3.74 1.19
C LEU A 72 -16.90 2.36 0.92
N CYS A 73 -16.84 1.99 -0.37
CA CYS A 73 -16.00 0.88 -0.82
C CYS A 73 -14.57 1.40 -1.03
N VAL A 74 -13.64 0.95 -0.20
CA VAL A 74 -12.25 1.41 -0.18
C VAL A 74 -11.35 0.18 -0.19
N ASN A 75 -10.70 -0.06 -1.32
CA ASN A 75 -9.82 -1.21 -1.54
C ASN A 75 -8.50 -0.76 -2.17
N CYS A 76 -7.49 -1.61 -2.07
CA CYS A 76 -6.21 -1.42 -2.74
C CYS A 76 -6.04 -2.45 -3.86
N VAL A 77 -5.45 -2.02 -4.98
CA VAL A 77 -5.17 -2.90 -6.12
C VAL A 77 -3.73 -2.71 -6.57
N HIS A 78 -2.99 -3.81 -6.67
CA HIS A 78 -1.75 -3.87 -7.42
C HIS A 78 -2.07 -4.25 -8.88
N PRO A 79 -1.89 -3.34 -9.86
CA PRO A 79 -2.32 -3.58 -11.25
C PRO A 79 -1.40 -4.55 -12.01
N GLY A 80 -0.34 -5.04 -11.37
CA GLY A 80 0.73 -5.78 -12.03
C GLY A 80 1.82 -4.86 -12.56
N HIS A 81 2.78 -5.42 -13.30
CA HIS A 81 3.86 -4.65 -13.91
C HIS A 81 3.42 -4.15 -15.30
N VAL A 82 2.98 -2.89 -15.34
CA VAL A 82 2.32 -2.28 -16.52
C VAL A 82 3.32 -1.47 -17.36
N ASN A 83 3.23 -1.62 -18.68
CA ASN A 83 3.99 -0.88 -19.67
C ASN A 83 3.58 0.60 -19.68
N THR A 84 4.23 1.39 -18.82
CA THR A 84 4.02 2.82 -18.66
C THR A 84 5.36 3.55 -18.60
N GLY A 85 5.35 4.87 -18.78
CA GLY A 85 6.54 5.70 -18.58
C GLY A 85 7.13 5.59 -17.16
N PHE A 86 6.29 5.33 -16.15
CA PHE A 86 6.74 5.12 -14.76
C PHE A 86 7.65 3.89 -14.62
N GLY A 87 7.30 2.79 -15.31
CA GLY A 87 8.09 1.55 -15.35
C GLY A 87 9.10 1.50 -16.51
N CYS A 88 9.47 2.65 -17.10
CA CYS A 88 10.35 2.76 -18.26
C CYS A 88 9.95 1.84 -19.44
N HIS A 89 8.65 1.61 -19.63
CA HIS A 89 8.11 0.72 -20.65
C HIS A 89 8.60 -0.75 -20.58
N THR A 90 9.00 -1.24 -19.40
CA THR A 90 9.51 -2.61 -19.20
C THR A 90 8.46 -3.62 -18.74
N GLY A 91 7.24 -3.17 -18.45
CA GLY A 91 6.15 -4.03 -17.98
C GLY A 91 5.61 -4.95 -19.08
N PRO A 92 5.28 -6.23 -18.77
CA PRO A 92 4.67 -7.15 -19.73
C PRO A 92 3.19 -6.86 -20.00
N LEU A 93 2.50 -6.14 -19.11
CA LEU A 93 1.08 -5.83 -19.26
C LEU A 93 0.88 -4.53 -20.04
N THR A 94 -0.13 -4.49 -20.90
CA THR A 94 -0.64 -3.27 -21.51
C THR A 94 -1.35 -2.39 -20.48
N VAL A 95 -1.57 -1.11 -20.82
CA VAL A 95 -2.31 -0.17 -19.97
C VAL A 95 -3.74 -0.68 -19.71
N ASP A 96 -4.39 -1.24 -20.72
CA ASP A 96 -5.76 -1.76 -20.59
C ASP A 96 -5.80 -2.97 -19.65
N GLU A 97 -4.86 -3.92 -19.78
CA GLU A 97 -4.74 -5.08 -18.87
C GLU A 97 -4.44 -4.68 -17.42
N GLY A 98 -3.67 -3.60 -17.22
CA GLY A 98 -3.40 -3.05 -15.89
C GLY A 98 -4.59 -2.32 -15.27
N ALA A 99 -5.44 -1.73 -16.10
CA ALA A 99 -6.63 -0.98 -15.66
C ALA A 99 -7.82 -1.89 -15.35
N ASP A 100 -7.92 -3.05 -15.98
CA ASP A 100 -9.05 -3.99 -15.91
C ASP A 100 -9.54 -4.25 -14.47
N ALA A 101 -8.65 -4.70 -13.58
CA ALA A 101 -9.01 -4.99 -12.20
C ALA A 101 -9.40 -3.75 -11.40
N VAL A 102 -8.75 -2.61 -11.65
CA VAL A 102 -9.04 -1.34 -10.98
C VAL A 102 -10.44 -0.85 -11.35
N VAL A 103 -10.78 -0.89 -12.65
CA VAL A 103 -12.09 -0.47 -13.16
C VAL A 103 -13.18 -1.43 -12.69
N THR A 104 -12.92 -2.74 -12.76
CA THR A 104 -13.87 -3.77 -12.28
C THR A 104 -14.22 -3.54 -10.81
N LEU A 105 -13.22 -3.31 -9.96
CA LEU A 105 -13.46 -3.08 -8.53
C LEU A 105 -14.14 -1.73 -8.26
N ALA A 106 -13.83 -0.69 -9.03
CA ALA A 106 -14.46 0.62 -8.90
C ALA A 106 -15.95 0.62 -9.31
N LEU A 107 -16.35 -0.31 -10.19
CA LEU A 107 -17.73 -0.46 -10.67
C LEU A 107 -18.52 -1.56 -9.95
N ALA A 108 -17.90 -2.27 -9.00
CA ALA A 108 -18.56 -3.34 -8.26
C ALA A 108 -19.67 -2.80 -7.35
N ASP A 109 -20.83 -3.45 -7.36
CA ASP A 109 -21.97 -3.12 -6.51
C ASP A 109 -21.74 -3.60 -5.07
N GLY A 110 -21.10 -2.76 -4.24
CA GLY A 110 -20.97 -2.99 -2.80
C GLY A 110 -19.95 -4.06 -2.39
N ASP A 111 -19.99 -4.42 -1.10
CA ASP A 111 -18.92 -5.13 -0.35
C ASP A 111 -18.36 -6.39 -1.03
N PRO A 112 -17.03 -6.63 -0.90
CA PRO A 112 -16.24 -6.26 0.29
C PRO A 112 -15.26 -5.07 0.17
N THR A 113 -15.16 -4.30 1.27
CA THR A 113 -14.25 -3.15 1.48
C THR A 113 -13.06 -3.50 2.39
N GLY A 114 -11.98 -2.72 2.34
CA GLY A 114 -10.79 -2.88 3.18
C GLY A 114 -9.83 -3.98 2.74
N LEU A 115 -9.91 -4.42 1.49
CA LEU A 115 -9.15 -5.53 0.93
C LEU A 115 -8.01 -5.09 0.01
N PHE A 116 -7.10 -6.01 -0.26
CA PHE A 116 -6.01 -5.87 -1.22
C PHE A 116 -6.14 -6.89 -2.34
N TYR A 117 -6.05 -6.43 -3.57
CA TYR A 117 -6.11 -7.27 -4.76
C TYR A 117 -4.80 -7.21 -5.53
N GLU A 118 -4.31 -8.36 -5.94
CA GLU A 118 -3.29 -8.47 -6.98
C GLU A 118 -3.98 -8.74 -8.30
N ARG A 119 -4.07 -7.70 -9.13
CA ARG A 119 -4.99 -7.67 -10.28
C ARG A 119 -6.39 -8.02 -9.80
N SER A 120 -7.02 -9.05 -10.36
CA SER A 120 -8.39 -9.46 -10.02
C SER A 120 -8.45 -10.48 -8.88
N GLU A 121 -7.31 -10.89 -8.32
CA GLU A 121 -7.23 -11.91 -7.28
C GLU A 121 -7.11 -11.26 -5.89
N LEU A 122 -7.89 -11.75 -4.93
CA LEU A 122 -7.76 -11.34 -3.54
C LEU A 122 -6.41 -11.79 -2.97
N SER A 123 -5.70 -10.87 -2.32
CA SER A 123 -4.36 -11.13 -1.76
C SER A 123 -4.25 -10.62 -0.33
N THR A 124 -3.15 -10.95 0.32
CA THR A 124 -2.80 -10.46 1.66
C THR A 124 -2.03 -9.15 1.54
N PHE A 125 -2.19 -8.29 2.55
CA PHE A 125 -1.41 -7.06 2.67
C PHE A 125 0.09 -7.32 2.91
#